data_AF-A0A8C6SXF3-F1
#
_entry.id   AF-A0A8C6SXF3-F1
#
_cell.length_a   1.000
_cell.length_b   1.000
_cell.length_c   1.000
_cell.angle_alpha   90.00
_cell.angle_beta   90.00
_cell.angle_gamma   90.00
#
_symmetry.space_group_name_H-M   'P 1'
#
loop_
_entity.id
_entity.type
_entity.pdbx_description
1 polymer ?
#
loop_
_entity_poly.entity_id
_entity_poly.type
_entity_poly.pdbx_seq_one_letter_code
_entity_poly.pdbx_strand_id
1 'polypeptide(L)'
;KYIHSPSFLMSLLMITCFKLRGYFWTEPSLPVLQKTQTTTLNSPTFSEPKSDEDAGGFCGIECQSNLPPLDRNELERRLGYETMYENGTRTHTDVTLRGFNQTAMTADLTGAHARSKRHVYGTDGRFVISDSHFITNYPFSTAVRLSTGCSGVLVSPKHVLTAAHCLHNGRDYLEEAKRLKVGVLQLKTKRRRGRKRRGKFGTKEQITTDEENTDVPTGGKLARRGRRRKGQEGLENGLMTKRMRRSVAPKRQPVFRWTRVKETKIPQGWIFKVSSAKSLSSDYDYALLELKRPVKQKHMELGVAPDDKSVALIHFSGFDADKSHLDGRGKEKVVYRFCSVAKESDDLIYQHCDAQTGATGAGVYVRLRQEAGQEGDKGKWQRRVIGVYSGHHWVEAADGEQKEFNVAVRITPTKFAQICHWIHGDPRRCTKI
;
A
#
# COMPACT_ATOMS: atom_id res chain seq x y z
N LYS A 1 -54.31 -19.40 26.15
CA LYS A 1 -53.58 -18.31 26.85
C LYS A 1 -52.12 -18.74 26.99
N TYR A 2 -51.27 -18.47 25.99
CA TYR A 2 -49.84 -18.76 26.06
C TYR A 2 -49.12 -17.48 26.49
N ILE A 3 -48.73 -17.44 27.77
CA ILE A 3 -47.95 -16.36 28.37
C ILE A 3 -46.54 -16.48 27.81
N HIS A 4 -46.14 -15.58 26.92
CA HIS A 4 -44.75 -15.48 26.48
C HIS A 4 -43.93 -14.84 27.60
N SER A 5 -43.00 -15.62 28.16
CA SER A 5 -42.07 -15.17 29.19
C SER A 5 -41.13 -14.09 28.61
N PRO A 6 -40.90 -12.95 29.30
CA PRO A 6 -40.02 -11.87 28.85
C PRO A 6 -38.55 -12.31 28.74
N SER A 7 -38.16 -13.43 29.35
CA SER A 7 -36.82 -14.00 29.26
C SER A 7 -36.45 -14.54 27.87
N PHE A 8 -37.42 -14.96 27.05
CA PHE A 8 -37.16 -15.46 25.69
C PHE A 8 -36.86 -14.33 24.69
N LEU A 9 -37.51 -13.17 24.85
CA LEU A 9 -37.27 -12.00 24.00
C LEU A 9 -35.90 -11.36 24.26
N MET A 10 -35.48 -11.32 25.54
CA MET A 10 -34.16 -10.83 25.95
C MET A 10 -33.02 -11.72 25.44
N SER A 11 -33.22 -13.05 25.43
CA SER A 11 -32.26 -14.00 24.85
C SER A 11 -32.15 -13.84 23.33
N LEU A 12 -33.27 -13.62 22.61
CA LEU A 12 -33.25 -13.39 21.16
C LEU A 12 -32.60 -12.04 20.77
N LEU A 13 -32.77 -10.99 21.60
CA LEU A 13 -32.09 -9.70 21.43
C LEU A 13 -30.59 -9.79 21.71
N MET A 14 -30.17 -10.56 22.71
CA MET A 14 -28.75 -10.83 22.96
C MET A 14 -28.13 -11.67 21.82
N ILE A 15 -28.83 -12.67 21.29
CA ILE A 15 -28.37 -13.50 20.16
C ILE A 15 -28.27 -12.70 18.85
N THR A 16 -29.14 -11.71 18.62
CA THR A 16 -29.07 -10.83 17.45
C THR A 16 -28.01 -9.74 17.59
N CYS A 17 -27.74 -9.25 18.81
CA CYS A 17 -26.65 -8.31 19.08
C CYS A 17 -25.26 -8.95 18.95
N PHE A 18 -25.11 -10.23 19.35
CA PHE A 18 -23.84 -10.97 19.19
C PHE A 18 -23.51 -11.30 17.73
N LYS A 19 -24.50 -11.44 16.84
CA LYS A 19 -24.29 -11.83 15.42
C LYS A 19 -23.84 -10.69 14.49
N LEU A 20 -23.76 -9.45 14.96
CA LEU A 20 -23.41 -8.29 14.12
C LEU A 20 -21.98 -7.74 14.35
N ARG A 21 -21.23 -8.24 15.34
CA ARG A 21 -19.88 -7.75 15.66
C ARG A 21 -18.82 -8.03 14.57
N GLY A 22 -19.01 -9.07 13.74
CA GLY A 22 -18.00 -9.51 12.75
C GLY A 22 -17.81 -8.64 11.50
N TYR A 23 -18.44 -7.46 11.42
CA TYR A 23 -18.31 -6.55 10.26
C TYR A 23 -17.96 -5.12 10.63
N PHE A 24 -17.60 -4.84 11.88
CA PHE A 24 -17.27 -3.49 12.34
C PHE A 24 -15.82 -3.41 12.82
N TRP A 25 -15.21 -2.24 12.66
CA TRP A 25 -13.93 -1.93 13.27
C TRP A 25 -14.10 -1.83 14.79
N THR A 26 -13.35 -2.64 15.53
CA THR A 26 -13.21 -2.49 16.98
C THR A 26 -12.20 -1.39 17.27
N GLU A 27 -12.41 -0.59 18.33
CA GLU A 27 -11.39 0.33 18.83
C GLU A 27 -10.57 -0.39 19.93
N PRO A 28 -9.39 -0.97 19.60
CA PRO A 28 -8.54 -1.58 20.61
C PRO A 28 -7.91 -0.52 21.52
N SER A 29 -7.51 -0.92 22.73
CA SER A 29 -6.66 -0.08 23.58
C SER A 29 -5.28 0.07 22.94
N LEU A 30 -4.86 1.31 22.68
CA LEU A 30 -3.60 1.62 22.01
C LEU A 30 -2.57 2.17 23.00
N PRO A 31 -1.34 1.61 23.04
CA PRO A 31 -0.26 2.20 23.81
C PRO A 31 0.19 3.53 23.19
N VAL A 32 0.71 4.42 24.04
CA VAL A 32 1.37 5.65 23.59
C VAL A 32 2.87 5.41 23.54
N LEU A 33 3.46 5.53 22.35
CA LEU A 33 4.90 5.43 22.17
C LEU A 33 5.57 6.80 22.30
N GLN A 34 6.63 6.87 23.12
CA GLN A 34 7.44 8.08 23.31
C GLN A 34 8.91 7.80 22.99
N LYS A 35 9.58 8.76 22.35
CA LYS A 35 11.04 8.70 22.14
C LYS A 35 11.74 9.04 23.44
N THR A 36 12.75 8.25 23.79
CA THR A 36 13.55 8.46 25.01
C THR A 36 14.90 9.07 24.66
N GLN A 37 15.67 8.39 23.81
CA GLN A 37 17.02 8.81 23.44
C GLN A 37 17.25 8.52 21.95
N THR A 38 17.97 9.39 21.27
CA THR A 38 18.44 9.16 19.90
C THR A 38 19.97 9.26 19.89
N THR A 39 20.63 8.23 19.37
CA THR A 39 22.09 8.15 19.25
C THR A 39 22.51 7.98 17.79
N THR A 40 23.61 8.60 17.41
CA THR A 40 24.20 8.42 16.08
C THR A 40 24.92 7.09 16.00
N LEU A 41 24.72 6.36 14.91
CA LEU A 41 25.43 5.12 14.62
C LEU A 41 26.48 5.34 13.52
N ASN A 42 27.41 4.39 13.40
CA ASN A 42 28.33 4.32 12.27
C ASN A 42 27.54 4.27 10.95
N SER A 43 28.09 4.86 9.89
CA SER A 43 27.50 4.77 8.56
C SER A 43 27.29 3.30 8.15
N PRO A 44 26.21 2.98 7.42
CA PRO A 44 25.99 1.64 6.90
C PRO A 44 27.10 1.29 5.90
N THR A 45 27.58 0.05 5.98
CA THR A 45 28.57 -0.49 5.02
C THR A 45 27.88 -0.84 3.70
N PHE A 46 26.58 -1.13 3.76
CA PHE A 46 25.77 -1.75 2.71
C PHE A 46 26.27 -3.15 2.38
N SER A 47 25.36 -4.10 2.26
CA SER A 47 25.69 -5.52 2.06
C SER A 47 24.84 -6.12 0.97
N GLU A 48 25.37 -7.16 0.33
CA GLU A 48 24.61 -7.99 -0.60
C GLU A 48 23.41 -8.66 0.12
N PRO A 49 22.36 -9.01 -0.63
CA PRO A 49 21.29 -9.86 -0.12
C PRO A 49 21.86 -11.18 0.42
N LYS A 50 21.30 -11.70 1.52
CA LYS A 50 21.57 -13.08 1.90
C LYS A 50 20.87 -14.00 0.90
N SER A 51 21.49 -15.13 0.55
CA SER A 51 20.79 -16.21 -0.16
C SER A 51 19.63 -16.71 0.69
N ASP A 52 18.52 -17.08 0.04
CA ASP A 52 17.34 -17.65 0.71
C ASP A 52 17.69 -18.92 1.52
N GLU A 53 18.80 -19.59 1.18
CA GLU A 53 19.33 -20.77 1.88
C GLU A 53 19.94 -20.45 3.25
N ASP A 54 20.35 -19.21 3.50
CA ASP A 54 20.91 -18.75 4.78
C ASP A 54 19.85 -18.11 5.70
N ALA A 55 18.58 -18.07 5.28
CA ALA A 55 17.44 -17.69 6.11
C ALA A 55 17.09 -18.84 7.07
N GLY A 56 17.96 -19.04 8.07
CA GLY A 56 17.75 -20.03 9.15
C GLY A 56 16.33 -20.00 9.71
N GLY A 57 15.86 -21.19 10.11
CA GLY A 57 14.46 -21.55 10.35
C GLY A 57 13.55 -20.42 10.85
N PHE A 58 12.51 -20.16 10.07
CA PHE A 58 11.40 -19.30 10.43
C PHE A 58 10.66 -19.90 11.64
N CYS A 59 10.46 -19.13 12.72
CA CYS A 59 9.67 -19.56 13.88
C CYS A 59 8.21 -19.77 13.44
N GLY A 60 7.82 -21.02 13.28
CA GLY A 60 6.46 -21.42 12.97
C GLY A 60 5.44 -21.06 14.06
N ILE A 61 4.18 -21.37 13.77
CA ILE A 61 3.05 -21.14 14.70
C ILE A 61 3.32 -21.78 16.07
N GLU A 62 3.87 -23.00 16.12
CA GLU A 62 4.17 -23.67 17.39
C GLU A 62 5.34 -23.06 18.15
N CYS A 63 6.38 -22.65 17.42
CA CYS A 63 7.47 -21.92 18.04
C CYS A 63 6.93 -20.65 18.67
N GLN A 64 6.03 -19.91 17.99
CA GLN A 64 5.42 -18.68 18.51
C GLN A 64 4.45 -18.92 19.67
N SER A 65 3.57 -19.92 19.58
CA SER A 65 2.59 -20.23 20.63
C SER A 65 3.23 -20.67 21.95
N ASN A 66 4.47 -21.16 21.91
CA ASN A 66 5.22 -21.60 23.09
C ASN A 66 6.18 -20.53 23.63
N LEU A 67 6.23 -19.34 23.03
CA LEU A 67 7.08 -18.27 23.55
C LEU A 67 6.47 -17.68 24.81
N PRO A 68 7.28 -17.42 25.85
CA PRO A 68 6.81 -16.64 26.97
C PRO A 68 6.43 -15.23 26.49
N PRO A 69 5.39 -14.61 27.08
CA PRO A 69 5.07 -13.21 26.80
C PRO A 69 6.31 -12.33 26.98
N LEU A 70 6.55 -11.44 26.01
CA LEU A 70 7.68 -10.52 26.12
C LEU A 70 7.46 -9.60 27.32
N ASP A 71 8.47 -9.52 28.20
CA ASP A 71 8.54 -8.47 29.21
C ASP A 71 8.55 -7.10 28.52
N ARG A 72 8.01 -6.10 29.22
CA ARG A 72 7.91 -4.72 28.74
C ARG A 72 9.25 -4.16 28.28
N ASN A 73 10.34 -4.44 28.99
CA ASN A 73 11.68 -3.94 28.61
C ASN A 73 12.16 -4.55 27.29
N GLU A 74 11.86 -5.83 27.06
CA GLU A 74 12.17 -6.54 25.82
C GLU A 74 11.35 -5.97 24.65
N LEU A 75 10.06 -5.74 24.88
CA LEU A 75 9.15 -5.12 23.92
C LEU A 75 9.60 -3.70 23.55
N GLU A 76 9.88 -2.85 24.54
CA GLU A 76 10.38 -1.49 24.33
C GLU A 76 11.70 -1.49 23.54
N ARG A 77 12.61 -2.43 23.84
CA ARG A 77 13.86 -2.59 23.10
C ARG A 77 13.64 -3.00 21.65
N ARG A 78 12.69 -3.90 21.36
CA ARG A 78 12.34 -4.33 19.99
C ARG A 78 11.62 -3.24 19.20
N LEU A 79 10.86 -2.39 19.89
CA LEU A 79 10.21 -1.21 19.34
C LEU A 79 11.14 0.01 19.25
N GLY A 80 12.33 -0.05 19.83
CA GLY A 80 13.44 0.81 19.44
C GLY A 80 13.66 0.70 17.93
N TYR A 81 14.22 1.70 17.27
CA TYR A 81 14.31 1.66 15.83
C TYR A 81 15.51 2.42 15.28
N GLU A 82 15.94 1.97 14.12
CA GLU A 82 16.99 2.61 13.35
C GLU A 82 16.38 3.53 12.29
N THR A 83 17.02 4.66 12.02
CA THR A 83 16.66 5.57 10.92
C THR A 83 17.88 5.77 10.02
N MET A 84 17.71 5.51 8.73
CA MET A 84 18.70 5.81 7.67
C MET A 84 18.20 6.98 6.82
N TYR A 85 19.03 8.01 6.70
CA TYR A 85 18.71 9.26 6.00
C TYR A 85 19.30 9.28 4.58
N GLU A 86 18.75 10.12 3.68
CA GLU A 86 19.24 10.28 2.29
C GLU A 86 20.75 10.63 2.22
N ASN A 87 21.30 11.29 3.24
CA ASN A 87 22.72 11.63 3.33
C ASN A 87 23.62 10.46 3.78
N GLY A 88 23.05 9.27 4.02
CA GLY A 88 23.77 8.08 4.50
C GLY A 88 24.05 8.07 5.99
N THR A 89 23.62 9.08 6.75
CA THR A 89 23.70 9.06 8.21
C THR A 89 22.68 8.10 8.80
N ARG A 90 23.01 7.57 9.99
CA ARG A 90 22.24 6.53 10.66
C ARG A 90 22.10 6.85 12.14
N THR A 91 20.91 6.65 12.69
CA THR A 91 20.63 6.90 14.11
C THR A 91 19.79 5.77 14.70
N HIS A 92 20.06 5.41 15.94
CA HIS A 92 19.20 4.56 16.76
C HIS A 92 18.33 5.42 17.66
N THR A 93 17.06 5.04 17.86
CA THR A 93 16.15 5.70 18.79
C THR A 93 15.52 4.68 19.72
N ASP A 94 15.75 4.89 21.03
CA ASP A 94 15.10 4.15 22.11
C ASP A 94 13.72 4.73 22.40
N VAL A 95 12.80 3.85 22.82
CA VAL A 95 11.40 4.21 23.04
C VAL A 95 10.89 3.65 24.35
N THR A 96 9.80 4.24 24.85
CA THR A 96 9.03 3.74 25.99
C THR A 96 7.55 3.69 25.63
N LEU A 97 6.83 2.73 26.20
CA LEU A 97 5.37 2.61 26.05
C LEU A 97 4.68 3.15 27.31
N ARG A 98 3.58 3.89 27.14
CA ARG A 98 2.70 4.34 28.25
C ARG A 98 1.25 3.93 28.01
N GLY A 99 0.50 3.74 29.10
CA GLY A 99 -0.96 3.58 29.07
C GLY A 99 -1.44 2.20 28.60
N PHE A 100 -0.64 1.15 28.76
CA PHE A 100 -0.97 -0.20 28.30
C PHE A 100 -0.70 -1.24 29.38
N ASN A 101 -1.74 -1.98 29.77
CA ASN A 101 -1.64 -3.19 30.60
C ASN A 101 -1.78 -4.40 29.68
N GLN A 102 -0.73 -5.21 29.61
CA GLN A 102 -0.61 -6.39 28.76
C GLN A 102 -1.35 -7.58 29.39
N THR A 103 -2.67 -7.48 29.57
CA THR A 103 -3.46 -8.53 30.27
C THR A 103 -4.51 -9.21 29.40
N ALA A 104 -4.47 -9.05 28.08
CA ALA A 104 -5.53 -9.57 27.22
C ALA A 104 -5.00 -10.13 25.90
N MET A 105 -4.16 -11.18 25.93
CA MET A 105 -4.01 -12.15 24.83
C MET A 105 -3.67 -13.53 25.40
N THR A 106 -4.66 -14.17 26.00
CA THR A 106 -4.69 -15.62 26.16
C THR A 106 -6.01 -16.10 25.60
N ALA A 107 -5.97 -16.70 24.41
CA ALA A 107 -7.08 -17.46 23.88
C ALA A 107 -6.54 -18.78 23.32
N ASP A 108 -6.96 -19.86 23.96
CA ASP A 108 -6.78 -21.25 23.56
C ASP A 108 -6.99 -21.46 22.05
N LEU A 109 -6.09 -22.24 21.45
CA LEU A 109 -6.21 -22.70 20.07
C LEU A 109 -6.34 -24.22 20.05
N THR A 110 -7.56 -24.72 19.91
CA THR A 110 -7.81 -26.06 19.38
C THR A 110 -7.77 -26.01 17.85
N GLY A 111 -6.92 -26.87 17.28
CA GLY A 111 -6.61 -26.90 15.86
C GLY A 111 -7.72 -27.50 15.00
N ALA A 112 -7.85 -27.00 13.77
CA ALA A 112 -8.56 -27.68 12.69
C ALA A 112 -7.66 -27.75 11.45
N HIS A 113 -7.60 -28.95 10.87
CA HIS A 113 -6.74 -29.31 9.74
C HIS A 113 -7.32 -28.83 8.39
N ALA A 114 -6.45 -28.39 7.49
CA ALA A 114 -6.75 -28.28 6.07
C ALA A 114 -5.50 -28.57 5.21
N ARG A 115 -5.72 -29.16 4.04
CA ARG A 115 -4.80 -29.98 3.22
C ARG A 115 -4.07 -29.17 2.12
N SER A 116 -2.89 -29.69 1.75
CA SER A 116 -1.75 -29.12 1.01
C SER A 116 -1.88 -28.86 -0.52
N LYS A 117 -1.24 -27.78 -1.04
CA LYS A 117 -0.04 -27.71 -1.94
C LYS A 117 0.07 -26.40 -2.80
N ARG A 118 1.32 -25.87 -2.89
CA ARG A 118 1.95 -24.93 -3.89
C ARG A 118 1.97 -23.40 -3.63
N HIS A 119 3.08 -22.77 -4.03
CA HIS A 119 3.39 -21.32 -4.18
C HIS A 119 2.42 -20.51 -5.07
N VAL A 120 1.57 -21.24 -5.80
CA VAL A 120 0.26 -20.82 -6.29
C VAL A 120 -0.67 -21.96 -5.85
N TYR A 121 -1.54 -21.69 -4.89
CA TYR A 121 -2.41 -22.65 -4.25
C TYR A 121 -3.50 -23.09 -5.23
N GLY A 122 -3.29 -24.22 -5.89
CA GLY A 122 -4.22 -24.72 -6.90
C GLY A 122 -4.27 -23.83 -8.17
N THR A 123 -5.44 -23.30 -8.51
CA THR A 123 -5.62 -22.40 -9.67
C THR A 123 -5.24 -20.98 -9.32
N ASP A 124 -4.45 -20.32 -10.17
CA ASP A 124 -3.98 -18.93 -9.98
C ASP A 124 -5.15 -17.95 -9.73
N GLY A 125 -5.36 -17.59 -8.46
CA GLY A 125 -6.38 -16.68 -7.98
C GLY A 125 -5.99 -15.20 -8.11
N ARG A 126 -4.88 -14.88 -8.77
CA ARG A 126 -4.40 -13.50 -8.93
C ARG A 126 -5.09 -12.79 -10.07
N PHE A 127 -5.61 -11.60 -9.78
CA PHE A 127 -6.27 -10.73 -10.74
C PHE A 127 -5.33 -9.65 -11.23
N VAL A 128 -4.90 -9.74 -12.49
CA VAL A 128 -4.10 -8.71 -13.14
C VAL A 128 -4.98 -7.51 -13.48
N ILE A 129 -4.82 -6.40 -12.75
CA ILE A 129 -5.57 -5.17 -13.01
C ILE A 129 -5.00 -4.52 -14.26
N SER A 130 -5.67 -4.74 -15.40
CA SER A 130 -5.20 -4.28 -16.71
C SER A 130 -5.79 -2.94 -17.15
N ASP A 131 -6.94 -2.54 -16.61
CA ASP A 131 -7.54 -1.26 -16.98
C ASP A 131 -6.85 -0.09 -16.28
N SER A 132 -6.34 0.84 -17.09
CA SER A 132 -5.66 2.05 -16.64
C SER A 132 -6.46 2.90 -15.65
N HIS A 133 -7.79 2.87 -15.73
CA HIS A 133 -8.67 3.54 -14.79
C HIS A 133 -8.59 2.89 -13.41
N PHE A 134 -8.69 1.56 -13.31
CA PHE A 134 -8.63 0.87 -12.02
C PHE A 134 -7.25 0.96 -11.38
N ILE A 135 -6.17 0.76 -12.15
CA ILE A 135 -4.78 0.84 -11.65
C ILE A 135 -4.49 2.20 -10.98
N THR A 136 -5.09 3.27 -11.47
CA THR A 136 -4.82 4.65 -11.01
C THR A 136 -5.85 5.18 -10.02
N ASN A 137 -6.79 4.34 -9.59
CA ASN A 137 -7.80 4.66 -8.60
C ASN A 137 -7.69 3.79 -7.34
N TYR A 138 -8.23 4.30 -6.25
CA TYR A 138 -8.32 3.59 -4.98
C TYR A 138 -9.22 2.34 -5.11
N PRO A 139 -8.86 1.19 -4.53
CA PRO A 139 -7.71 0.97 -3.64
C PRO A 139 -6.40 0.62 -4.36
N PHE A 140 -6.42 0.24 -5.64
CA PHE A 140 -5.23 -0.30 -6.32
C PHE A 140 -4.11 0.73 -6.50
N SER A 141 -4.45 2.03 -6.58
CA SER A 141 -3.48 3.11 -6.68
C SER A 141 -2.62 3.31 -5.43
N THR A 142 -2.97 2.67 -4.30
CA THR A 142 -2.15 2.71 -3.07
C THR A 142 -0.94 1.80 -3.16
N ALA A 143 -0.96 0.78 -4.03
CA ALA A 143 0.15 -0.14 -4.25
C ALA A 143 1.31 0.60 -4.93
N VAL A 144 2.52 0.42 -4.40
CA VAL A 144 3.73 1.06 -4.92
C VAL A 144 4.82 0.04 -5.21
N ARG A 145 5.73 0.41 -6.10
CA ARG A 145 6.90 -0.37 -6.49
C ARG A 145 8.15 0.26 -5.86
N LEU A 146 8.93 -0.51 -5.12
CA LEU A 146 10.27 -0.10 -4.68
C LEU A 146 11.28 -0.36 -5.79
N SER A 147 12.34 0.45 -5.85
CA SER A 147 13.44 0.22 -6.80
C SER A 147 14.23 -1.06 -6.53
N THR A 148 14.09 -1.64 -5.33
CA THR A 148 14.74 -2.89 -4.92
C THR A 148 14.12 -4.15 -5.53
N GLY A 149 12.92 -4.05 -6.10
CA GLY A 149 12.21 -5.24 -6.54
C GLY A 149 11.04 -5.65 -5.65
N CYS A 150 10.80 -4.95 -4.53
CA CYS A 150 9.63 -5.13 -3.67
C CYS A 150 8.41 -4.25 -4.00
N SER A 151 7.29 -4.58 -3.37
CA SER A 151 6.06 -3.80 -3.30
C SER A 151 5.95 -3.01 -1.98
N GLY A 152 4.97 -2.13 -1.91
CA GLY A 152 4.62 -1.37 -0.71
C GLY A 152 3.19 -0.84 -0.77
N VAL A 153 2.74 -0.21 0.31
CA VAL A 153 1.44 0.46 0.38
C VAL A 153 1.58 1.91 0.86
N LEU A 154 0.91 2.84 0.19
CA LEU A 154 0.77 4.22 0.65
C LEU A 154 -0.16 4.27 1.86
N VAL A 155 0.38 4.71 3.00
CA VAL A 155 -0.36 4.90 4.27
C VAL A 155 -0.51 6.38 4.66
N SER A 156 0.16 7.27 3.94
CA SER A 156 -0.09 8.72 3.99
C SER A 156 0.40 9.38 2.68
N PRO A 157 0.21 10.69 2.47
CA PRO A 157 0.75 11.38 1.29
C PRO A 157 2.28 11.29 1.17
N LYS A 158 3.00 11.05 2.28
CA LYS A 158 4.47 10.98 2.30
C LYS A 158 5.01 9.67 2.83
N HIS A 159 4.17 8.69 3.19
CA HIS A 159 4.65 7.49 3.87
C HIS A 159 4.22 6.21 3.16
N VAL A 160 5.17 5.28 3.04
CA VAL A 160 4.99 3.96 2.45
C VAL A 160 5.38 2.92 3.49
N LEU A 161 4.48 1.97 3.74
CA LEU A 161 4.76 0.78 4.53
C LEU A 161 5.20 -0.36 3.59
N THR A 162 6.23 -1.09 3.99
CA THR A 162 6.82 -2.21 3.23
C THR A 162 7.50 -3.20 4.17
N ALA A 163 8.05 -4.29 3.66
CA ALA A 163 8.81 -5.27 4.45
C ALA A 163 10.22 -4.75 4.75
N ALA A 164 10.78 -5.09 5.92
CA ALA A 164 12.11 -4.64 6.32
C ALA A 164 13.21 -5.32 5.51
N HIS A 165 13.05 -6.61 5.21
CA HIS A 165 14.04 -7.37 4.45
C HIS A 165 14.21 -6.88 3.01
N CYS A 166 13.23 -6.13 2.47
CA CYS A 166 13.37 -5.45 1.18
C CYS A 166 14.48 -4.39 1.17
N LEU A 167 14.99 -4.01 2.35
CA LEU A 167 15.92 -2.90 2.56
C LEU A 167 17.09 -3.26 3.46
N HIS A 168 16.99 -4.31 4.29
CA HIS A 168 17.93 -4.62 5.35
C HIS A 168 18.00 -6.13 5.61
N ASN A 169 19.19 -6.74 5.61
CA ASN A 169 19.36 -8.20 5.76
C ASN A 169 19.40 -8.71 7.22
N GLY A 170 18.94 -7.86 8.14
CA GLY A 170 18.99 -8.04 9.59
C GLY A 170 20.34 -7.71 10.23
N ARG A 171 21.39 -7.38 9.45
CA ARG A 171 22.67 -6.86 9.96
C ARG A 171 23.00 -5.47 9.43
N ASP A 172 22.78 -5.25 8.13
CA ASP A 172 22.99 -3.97 7.47
C ASP A 172 21.99 -3.75 6.32
N TYR A 173 21.94 -2.52 5.80
CA TYR A 173 21.12 -2.19 4.63
C TYR A 173 21.64 -2.86 3.37
N LEU A 174 20.72 -3.11 2.44
CA LEU A 174 21.03 -3.62 1.11
C LEU A 174 21.59 -2.51 0.20
N GLU A 175 22.52 -2.84 -0.70
CA GLU A 175 23.11 -1.84 -1.63
C GLU A 175 22.03 -1.17 -2.51
N GLU A 176 20.97 -1.90 -2.88
CA GLU A 176 19.83 -1.38 -3.63
C GLU A 176 19.01 -0.33 -2.85
N ALA A 177 19.10 -0.34 -1.52
CA ALA A 177 18.41 0.60 -0.64
C ALA A 177 19.14 1.96 -0.52
N LYS A 178 20.43 2.05 -0.89
CA LYS A 178 21.25 3.26 -0.81
C LYS A 178 20.68 4.46 -1.58
N ARG A 179 20.02 4.19 -2.71
CA ARG A 179 19.38 5.19 -3.57
C ARG A 179 17.91 4.86 -3.81
N LEU A 180 17.25 4.41 -2.75
CA LEU A 180 15.87 3.93 -2.78
C LEU A 180 14.91 4.94 -3.42
N LYS A 181 14.10 4.44 -4.33
CA LYS A 181 12.99 5.18 -4.94
C LYS A 181 11.70 4.37 -4.81
N VAL A 182 10.60 5.09 -4.71
CA VAL A 182 9.25 4.54 -4.74
C VAL A 182 8.51 5.03 -5.99
N GLY A 183 8.00 4.08 -6.76
CA GLY A 183 7.23 4.28 -7.97
C GLY A 183 5.74 4.13 -7.72
N VAL A 184 4.98 5.17 -8.04
CA VAL A 184 3.50 5.12 -8.05
C VAL A 184 3.01 5.14 -9.49
N LEU A 185 2.02 4.30 -9.85
CA LEU A 185 1.45 4.31 -11.19
C LEU A 185 0.52 5.52 -11.37
N GLN A 186 0.73 6.25 -12.48
CA GLN A 186 -0.09 7.40 -12.86
C GLN A 186 -0.35 7.41 -14.36
N LEU A 187 -1.52 7.88 -14.78
CA LEU A 187 -1.80 8.10 -16.20
C LEU A 187 -0.86 9.17 -16.79
N LYS A 188 -0.30 8.91 -17.97
CA LYS A 188 0.42 9.94 -18.73
C LYS A 188 -0.49 11.16 -18.96
N THR A 189 -0.18 12.28 -18.32
CA THR A 189 -0.79 13.57 -18.65
C THR A 189 -0.20 14.06 -19.97
N LYS A 190 -1.04 14.36 -20.98
CA LYS A 190 -0.58 15.06 -22.19
C LYS A 190 0.10 16.36 -21.73
N ARG A 191 1.41 16.50 -21.94
CA ARG A 191 2.04 17.83 -21.93
C ARG A 191 1.24 18.64 -22.94
N ARG A 192 0.50 19.67 -22.49
CA ARG A 192 0.09 20.74 -23.39
C ARG A 192 1.42 21.26 -23.95
N ARG A 193 1.73 20.92 -25.21
CA ARG A 193 2.79 21.61 -25.95
C ARG A 193 2.48 23.09 -25.72
N GLY A 194 3.36 23.77 -25.00
CA GLY A 194 3.23 25.19 -24.76
C GLY A 194 2.92 25.82 -26.10
N ARG A 195 1.79 26.51 -26.17
CA ARG A 195 1.44 27.34 -27.32
C ARG A 195 2.62 28.30 -27.41
N LYS A 196 3.59 28.03 -28.29
CA LYS A 196 4.66 28.97 -28.62
C LYS A 196 3.92 30.27 -28.90
N ARG A 197 4.05 31.25 -28.00
CA ARG A 197 3.67 32.62 -28.33
C ARG A 197 4.42 32.89 -29.61
N ARG A 198 3.70 32.99 -30.74
CA ARG A 198 4.27 33.46 -32.00
C ARG A 198 4.86 34.82 -31.63
N GLY A 199 6.19 34.86 -31.56
CA GLY A 199 6.92 36.12 -31.49
C GLY A 199 6.45 36.95 -32.66
N LYS A 200 5.86 38.10 -32.36
CA LYS A 200 5.60 39.16 -33.31
C LYS A 200 6.98 39.49 -33.89
N PHE A 201 7.24 39.10 -35.13
CA PHE A 201 8.40 39.54 -35.88
C PHE A 201 8.31 41.07 -35.90
N GLY A 202 9.15 41.72 -35.09
CA GLY A 202 9.45 43.14 -35.23
C GLY A 202 10.32 43.26 -36.47
N THR A 203 9.72 43.73 -37.55
CA THR A 203 10.44 44.09 -38.77
C THR A 203 11.33 45.28 -38.44
N LYS A 204 12.62 45.11 -38.73
CA LYS A 204 13.68 46.11 -38.61
C LYS A 204 13.31 47.37 -39.39
N GLU A 205 13.45 48.52 -38.73
CA GLU A 205 13.57 49.82 -39.38
C GLU A 205 14.73 49.81 -40.36
N GLN A 206 14.49 50.34 -41.55
CA GLN A 206 15.52 50.87 -42.42
C GLN A 206 15.04 52.25 -42.90
N ILE A 207 15.84 53.24 -42.52
CA ILE A 207 15.72 54.66 -42.85
C ILE A 207 16.09 54.83 -44.33
N THR A 208 15.21 55.49 -45.10
CA THR A 208 15.58 56.43 -46.17
C THR A 208 14.47 57.47 -46.32
N THR A 209 14.89 58.72 -46.42
CA THR A 209 14.18 59.94 -46.80
C THR A 209 13.55 59.78 -48.21
N ASP A 210 12.50 60.46 -48.65
CA ASP A 210 12.27 61.90 -48.76
C ASP A 210 10.76 62.24 -48.93
N GLU A 211 10.53 63.54 -49.07
CA GLU A 211 9.39 64.43 -48.84
C GLU A 211 8.06 64.26 -49.63
N GLU A 212 7.08 65.01 -49.07
CA GLU A 212 5.98 65.76 -49.71
C GLU A 212 4.54 65.18 -49.86
N ASN A 213 3.69 65.74 -48.99
CA ASN A 213 2.46 66.50 -49.25
C ASN A 213 1.08 65.86 -49.57
N THR A 214 0.11 66.37 -48.77
CA THR A 214 -1.31 66.71 -49.05
C THR A 214 -2.44 65.68 -49.07
N ASP A 215 -3.36 65.89 -48.12
CA ASP A 215 -4.82 66.08 -48.24
C ASP A 215 -5.86 64.94 -48.35
N VAL A 216 -6.67 64.88 -47.27
CA VAL A 216 -8.16 64.92 -47.18
C VAL A 216 -9.00 63.69 -47.64
N PRO A 217 -10.08 63.31 -46.90
CA PRO A 217 -10.80 62.05 -47.06
C PRO A 217 -12.15 62.21 -47.78
N THR A 218 -12.62 61.21 -48.54
CA THR A 218 -14.07 61.04 -48.75
C THR A 218 -14.48 59.66 -49.31
N GLY A 219 -15.49 59.06 -48.66
CA GLY A 219 -16.69 58.56 -49.32
C GLY A 219 -16.68 57.18 -50.02
N GLY A 220 -17.77 56.44 -49.85
CA GLY A 220 -18.30 55.62 -50.94
C GLY A 220 -18.42 54.11 -50.72
N LYS A 221 -19.52 53.71 -50.06
CA LYS A 221 -20.51 52.69 -50.47
C LYS A 221 -20.15 51.59 -51.49
N LEU A 222 -20.75 50.42 -51.21
CA LEU A 222 -21.37 49.43 -52.11
C LEU A 222 -20.54 48.21 -52.60
N ALA A 223 -20.91 47.07 -51.99
CA ALA A 223 -21.42 45.85 -52.62
C ALA A 223 -20.80 45.37 -53.95
N ARG A 224 -20.35 44.11 -53.96
CA ARG A 224 -20.58 43.21 -55.11
C ARG A 224 -20.62 41.73 -54.72
N ARG A 225 -21.81 41.16 -54.95
CA ARG A 225 -22.12 39.73 -55.06
C ARG A 225 -21.38 39.14 -56.26
N GLY A 226 -20.77 37.97 -56.09
CA GLY A 226 -20.40 37.04 -57.17
C GLY A 226 -21.09 35.71 -56.95
N ARG A 227 -21.92 35.29 -57.90
CA ARG A 227 -22.91 34.21 -57.82
C ARG A 227 -22.47 33.05 -58.72
N ARG A 228 -22.71 31.82 -58.23
CA ARG A 228 -22.99 30.55 -58.97
C ARG A 228 -21.96 30.01 -59.97
N ARG A 229 -21.66 28.71 -59.80
CA ARG A 229 -22.07 27.69 -60.80
C ARG A 229 -22.49 26.39 -60.11
N LYS A 230 -23.58 25.84 -60.64
CA LYS A 230 -24.36 24.68 -60.20
C LYS A 230 -24.03 23.56 -61.18
N GLY A 231 -23.76 22.36 -60.67
CA GLY A 231 -23.75 21.11 -61.44
C GLY A 231 -24.51 20.08 -60.61
N GLN A 232 -25.67 19.69 -61.12
CA GLN A 232 -26.60 18.66 -60.63
C GLN A 232 -26.51 17.56 -61.71
N GLU A 233 -26.32 16.28 -61.39
CA GLU A 233 -27.41 15.31 -61.22
C GLU A 233 -26.82 13.93 -60.86
N GLY A 234 -27.62 13.10 -60.19
CA GLY A 234 -27.31 11.69 -59.93
C GLY A 234 -27.92 11.21 -58.61
N LEU A 235 -29.20 10.86 -58.65
CA LEU A 235 -30.02 10.36 -57.55
C LEU A 235 -29.78 8.85 -57.40
N GLU A 236 -29.30 8.36 -56.26
CA GLU A 236 -29.63 7.00 -55.82
C GLU A 236 -29.54 6.84 -54.30
N ASN A 237 -30.49 6.06 -53.80
CA ASN A 237 -30.89 5.97 -52.40
C ASN A 237 -29.83 5.30 -51.53
N GLY A 238 -29.45 5.97 -50.43
CA GLY A 238 -28.59 5.38 -49.41
C GLY A 238 -28.68 6.18 -48.11
N LEU A 239 -29.61 5.79 -47.24
CA LEU A 239 -29.67 6.18 -45.83
C LEU A 239 -28.41 5.68 -45.09
N MET A 240 -27.25 6.29 -45.35
CA MET A 240 -26.09 6.15 -44.48
C MET A 240 -26.28 7.08 -43.30
N THR A 241 -26.86 6.54 -42.23
CA THR A 241 -26.63 7.06 -40.89
C THR A 241 -25.11 7.25 -40.73
N LYS A 242 -24.67 8.50 -40.65
CA LYS A 242 -23.31 8.83 -40.20
C LYS A 242 -23.22 8.38 -38.75
N ARG A 243 -22.98 7.09 -38.53
CA ARG A 243 -22.43 6.55 -37.28
C ARG A 243 -21.11 7.28 -37.10
N MET A 244 -21.17 8.36 -36.34
CA MET A 244 -20.03 9.03 -35.76
C MET A 244 -19.24 7.93 -35.05
N ARG A 245 -18.23 7.37 -35.74
CA ARG A 245 -17.27 6.46 -35.15
C ARG A 245 -16.69 7.26 -34.00
N ARG A 246 -17.14 6.99 -32.78
CA ARG A 246 -16.44 7.42 -31.56
C ARG A 246 -15.06 6.80 -31.72
N SER A 247 -14.11 7.59 -32.22
CA SER A 247 -12.70 7.24 -32.19
C SER A 247 -12.40 6.90 -30.74
N VAL A 248 -12.23 5.62 -30.44
CA VAL A 248 -11.77 5.17 -29.12
C VAL A 248 -10.43 5.87 -28.93
N ALA A 249 -10.43 6.92 -28.11
CA ALA A 249 -9.21 7.65 -27.81
C ALA A 249 -8.20 6.62 -27.29
N PRO A 250 -6.93 6.66 -27.74
CA PRO A 250 -5.95 5.67 -27.31
C PRO A 250 -5.90 5.65 -25.78
N LYS A 251 -6.19 4.47 -25.18
CA LYS A 251 -6.17 4.27 -23.73
C LYS A 251 -4.84 4.79 -23.19
N ARG A 252 -4.87 5.79 -22.31
CA ARG A 252 -3.66 6.39 -21.75
C ARG A 252 -2.95 5.32 -20.92
N GLN A 253 -1.71 5.02 -21.28
CA GLN A 253 -0.94 4.02 -20.54
C GLN A 253 -0.50 4.60 -19.18
N PRO A 254 -0.68 3.85 -18.08
CA PRO A 254 -0.11 4.20 -16.80
C PRO A 254 1.42 4.06 -16.87
N VAL A 255 2.13 4.91 -16.15
CA VAL A 255 3.58 4.87 -15.98
C VAL A 255 3.95 5.15 -14.54
N PHE A 256 5.08 4.59 -14.10
CA PHE A 256 5.62 4.92 -12.80
C PHE A 256 6.09 6.37 -12.76
N ARG A 257 5.69 7.07 -11.69
CA ARG A 257 6.34 8.28 -11.23
C ARG A 257 7.15 7.95 -10.00
N TRP A 258 8.47 8.01 -10.16
CA TRP A 258 9.42 7.69 -9.10
C TRP A 258 9.69 8.91 -8.22
N THR A 259 9.70 8.70 -6.91
CA THR A 259 10.10 9.68 -5.89
C THR A 259 11.20 9.08 -5.02
N ARG A 260 12.21 9.86 -4.66
CA ARG A 260 13.27 9.42 -3.73
C ARG A 260 12.73 9.32 -2.31
N VAL A 261 13.30 8.40 -1.54
CA VAL A 261 13.08 8.30 -0.10
C VAL A 261 13.98 9.30 0.63
N LYS A 262 13.42 9.99 1.62
CA LYS A 262 14.10 10.97 2.49
C LYS A 262 14.75 10.26 3.68
N GLU A 263 14.01 9.36 4.30
CA GLU A 263 14.46 8.53 5.40
C GLU A 263 13.68 7.21 5.45
N THR A 264 14.35 6.18 5.96
CA THR A 264 13.84 4.83 6.16
C THR A 264 13.91 4.51 7.65
N LYS A 265 12.82 3.97 8.23
CA LYS A 265 12.76 3.54 9.62
C LYS A 265 12.51 2.03 9.71
N ILE A 266 13.32 1.33 10.50
CA ILE A 266 13.27 -0.13 10.68
C ILE A 266 13.30 -0.46 12.18
N PRO A 267 12.41 -1.32 12.69
CA PRO A 267 12.38 -1.69 14.10
C PRO A 267 13.62 -2.49 14.48
N GLN A 268 14.08 -2.32 15.71
CA GLN A 268 15.22 -3.03 16.28
C GLN A 268 14.96 -4.53 16.40
N GLY A 269 13.69 -4.93 16.55
CA GLY A 269 13.29 -6.34 16.52
C GLY A 269 13.67 -7.08 15.23
N TRP A 270 13.88 -6.37 14.11
CA TRP A 270 14.39 -6.93 12.85
C TRP A 270 15.92 -7.08 12.83
N ILE A 271 16.63 -6.28 13.63
CA ILE A 271 18.09 -6.18 13.57
C ILE A 271 18.70 -7.18 14.56
N PHE A 272 19.31 -8.24 14.03
CA PHE A 272 19.96 -9.27 14.82
C PHE A 272 21.25 -8.73 15.47
N LYS A 273 21.37 -8.83 16.78
CA LYS A 273 22.69 -8.89 17.44
C LYS A 273 23.09 -10.36 17.53
N VAL A 274 24.39 -10.64 17.42
CA VAL A 274 25.03 -11.96 17.21
C VAL A 274 24.61 -13.05 18.24
N SER A 275 23.88 -12.71 19.29
CA SER A 275 23.45 -13.59 20.38
C SER A 275 21.94 -13.77 20.57
N SER A 276 21.07 -13.21 19.72
CA SER A 276 19.61 -13.31 19.87
C SER A 276 18.98 -14.24 18.82
N ALA A 277 18.04 -15.10 19.27
CA ALA A 277 17.32 -16.08 18.46
C ALA A 277 16.84 -15.50 17.13
N LYS A 278 17.43 -15.99 16.03
CA LYS A 278 17.11 -15.65 14.64
C LYS A 278 15.62 -15.83 14.29
N SER A 279 14.93 -16.63 15.11
CA SER A 279 13.57 -17.12 14.90
C SER A 279 12.49 -16.02 15.02
N LEU A 280 12.70 -14.94 15.79
CA LEU A 280 11.68 -13.89 16.08
C LEU A 280 11.82 -12.60 15.28
N SER A 281 12.80 -12.50 14.39
CA SER A 281 12.98 -11.30 13.57
C SER A 281 11.84 -11.12 12.56
N SER A 282 11.26 -12.22 12.09
CA SER A 282 10.14 -12.21 11.15
C SER A 282 8.93 -11.44 11.68
N ASP A 283 8.73 -11.40 13.01
CA ASP A 283 7.64 -10.64 13.66
C ASP A 283 7.78 -9.14 13.42
N TYR A 284 8.99 -8.68 13.13
CA TYR A 284 9.36 -7.28 12.95
C TYR A 284 9.78 -6.97 11.51
N ASP A 285 9.40 -7.81 10.55
CA ASP A 285 9.69 -7.60 9.13
C ASP A 285 8.77 -6.53 8.47
N TYR A 286 8.86 -5.30 8.99
CA TYR A 286 8.20 -4.12 8.44
C TYR A 286 9.10 -2.90 8.53
N ALA A 287 8.94 -1.99 7.57
CA ALA A 287 9.68 -0.73 7.53
C ALA A 287 8.78 0.39 7.01
N LEU A 288 9.06 1.62 7.44
CA LEU A 288 8.36 2.81 6.96
C LEU A 288 9.32 3.74 6.21
N LEU A 289 8.90 4.15 5.01
CA LEU A 289 9.64 5.06 4.16
C LEU A 289 8.96 6.42 4.13
N GLU A 290 9.69 7.48 4.47
CA GLU A 290 9.25 8.85 4.23
C GLU A 290 9.72 9.30 2.84
N LEU A 291 8.78 9.70 1.99
CA LEU A 291 9.04 10.18 0.64
C LEU A 291 9.48 11.65 0.67
N LYS A 292 10.50 11.98 -0.13
CA LYS A 292 10.99 13.36 -0.28
C LYS A 292 9.92 14.33 -0.79
N ARG A 293 8.93 13.83 -1.52
CA ARG A 293 7.81 14.63 -2.03
C ARG A 293 6.49 13.92 -1.78
N PRO A 294 5.43 14.63 -1.36
CA PRO A 294 4.13 14.03 -1.22
C PRO A 294 3.57 13.59 -2.58
N VAL A 295 2.92 12.43 -2.58
CA VAL A 295 2.19 11.91 -3.74
C VAL A 295 0.74 12.37 -3.72
N LYS A 296 0.11 12.43 -4.90
CA LYS A 296 -1.29 12.88 -5.05
C LYS A 296 -2.31 11.76 -4.95
N GLN A 297 -1.86 10.50 -5.05
CA GLN A 297 -2.73 9.34 -4.92
C GLN A 297 -3.35 9.29 -3.52
N LYS A 298 -4.57 8.76 -3.46
CA LYS A 298 -5.17 8.37 -2.18
C LYS A 298 -4.28 7.31 -1.52
N HIS A 299 -4.13 7.41 -0.22
CA HIS A 299 -3.49 6.42 0.64
C HIS A 299 -4.58 5.60 1.36
N MET A 300 -4.17 4.46 1.91
CA MET A 300 -5.02 3.66 2.78
C MET A 300 -4.78 4.05 4.24
N GLU A 301 -5.82 3.95 5.07
CA GLU A 301 -5.68 4.13 6.51
C GLU A 301 -4.94 2.94 7.14
N LEU A 302 -4.24 3.19 8.24
CA LEU A 302 -3.63 2.13 9.06
C LEU A 302 -4.70 1.57 10.01
N GLY A 303 -4.64 0.28 10.31
CA GLY A 303 -5.52 -0.34 11.30
C GLY A 303 -4.75 -1.34 12.15
N VAL A 304 -5.37 -1.77 13.24
CA VAL A 304 -4.91 -2.92 14.03
C VAL A 304 -5.61 -4.16 13.48
N ALA A 305 -4.86 -5.25 13.32
CA ALA A 305 -5.43 -6.52 12.93
C ALA A 305 -6.44 -6.99 14.00
N PRO A 306 -7.70 -7.26 13.64
CA PRO A 306 -8.66 -7.77 14.60
C PRO A 306 -8.22 -9.11 15.19
N ASP A 307 -8.64 -9.39 16.42
CA ASP A 307 -8.39 -10.68 17.11
C ASP A 307 -9.48 -11.72 16.81
N ASP A 308 -10.60 -11.28 16.24
CA ASP A 308 -11.72 -12.16 15.93
C ASP A 308 -11.42 -12.94 14.65
N LYS A 309 -11.53 -14.27 14.73
CA LYS A 309 -11.49 -15.21 13.60
C LYS A 309 -12.51 -14.87 12.51
N SER A 310 -13.43 -13.92 12.74
CA SER A 310 -14.34 -13.36 11.75
C SER A 310 -13.67 -12.54 10.63
N VAL A 311 -12.36 -12.24 10.71
CA VAL A 311 -11.57 -11.72 9.57
C VAL A 311 -11.35 -12.82 8.54
N ALA A 312 -12.43 -13.26 7.90
CA ALA A 312 -12.41 -14.39 6.99
C ALA A 312 -11.82 -14.05 5.62
N LEU A 313 -11.58 -12.77 5.30
CA LEU A 313 -11.12 -12.35 3.97
C LEU A 313 -10.14 -11.18 4.03
N ILE A 314 -8.87 -11.48 3.77
CA ILE A 314 -7.82 -10.49 3.60
C ILE A 314 -7.64 -10.17 2.11
N HIS A 315 -7.13 -8.97 1.84
CA HIS A 315 -6.90 -8.46 0.51
C HIS A 315 -5.51 -7.82 0.44
N PHE A 316 -4.83 -7.95 -0.69
CA PHE A 316 -3.68 -7.11 -0.97
C PHE A 316 -3.46 -6.92 -2.47
N SER A 317 -2.71 -5.88 -2.80
CA SER A 317 -2.34 -5.54 -4.17
C SER A 317 -0.87 -5.15 -4.20
N GLY A 318 -0.16 -5.68 -5.20
CA GLY A 318 1.28 -5.51 -5.33
C GLY A 318 1.73 -5.79 -6.76
N PHE A 319 3.03 -6.01 -6.92
CA PHE A 319 3.68 -6.22 -8.21
C PHE A 319 4.38 -7.57 -8.25
N ASP A 320 3.75 -8.59 -8.82
CA ASP A 320 4.37 -9.91 -8.93
C ASP A 320 5.44 -9.93 -10.01
N ALA A 321 6.58 -10.56 -9.70
CA ALA A 321 7.71 -10.66 -10.62
C ALA A 321 7.31 -11.35 -11.93
N ASP A 322 6.56 -12.46 -11.86
CA ASP A 322 6.13 -13.24 -13.03
C ASP A 322 5.14 -12.49 -13.92
N LYS A 323 4.28 -11.62 -13.36
CA LYS A 323 3.27 -10.87 -14.14
C LYS A 323 3.82 -9.61 -14.81
N SER A 324 5.00 -9.15 -14.42
CA SER A 324 5.63 -7.97 -14.99
C SER A 324 6.19 -8.19 -16.42
N HIS A 325 6.48 -9.45 -16.78
CA HIS A 325 7.13 -9.82 -18.05
C HIS A 325 6.19 -10.35 -19.16
N LEU A 326 4.96 -10.77 -18.83
CA LEU A 326 4.10 -11.56 -19.74
C LEU A 326 3.63 -10.86 -21.03
N ASP A 327 3.71 -9.53 -21.11
CA ASP A 327 3.18 -8.79 -22.28
C ASP A 327 4.23 -8.50 -23.38
N GLY A 328 5.48 -8.96 -23.23
CA GLY A 328 6.59 -8.66 -24.17
C GLY A 328 6.89 -7.16 -24.33
N ARG A 329 6.24 -6.30 -23.54
CA ARG A 329 6.28 -4.84 -23.62
C ARG A 329 6.74 -4.17 -22.32
N GLY A 330 7.21 -4.95 -21.32
CA GLY A 330 7.74 -4.43 -20.05
C GLY A 330 6.74 -3.52 -19.32
N LYS A 331 5.46 -3.90 -19.29
CA LYS A 331 4.41 -3.10 -18.63
C LYS A 331 4.13 -3.70 -17.28
N GLU A 332 4.68 -3.07 -16.26
CA GLU A 332 4.39 -3.35 -14.87
C GLU A 332 2.89 -3.22 -14.58
N LYS A 333 2.31 -4.27 -13.98
CA LYS A 333 0.87 -4.36 -13.69
C LYS A 333 0.66 -4.57 -12.20
N VAL A 334 -0.38 -3.94 -11.67
CA VAL A 334 -0.85 -4.21 -10.31
C VAL A 334 -1.60 -5.53 -10.33
N VAL A 335 -1.24 -6.42 -9.42
CA VAL A 335 -1.86 -7.72 -9.25
C VAL A 335 -2.61 -7.72 -7.93
N TYR A 336 -3.92 -7.92 -8.00
CA TYR A 336 -4.81 -7.97 -6.86
C TYR A 336 -5.12 -9.42 -6.49
N ARG A 337 -5.28 -9.67 -5.19
CA ARG A 337 -5.76 -10.96 -4.67
C ARG A 337 -6.47 -10.81 -3.34
N PHE A 338 -7.18 -11.86 -3.00
CA PHE A 338 -7.84 -12.03 -1.72
C PHE A 338 -7.90 -13.52 -1.39
N CYS A 339 -7.84 -13.83 -0.11
CA CYS A 339 -7.98 -15.20 0.40
C CYS A 339 -8.41 -15.14 1.86
N SER A 340 -8.79 -16.30 2.39
CA SER A 340 -9.01 -16.45 3.82
C SER A 340 -7.70 -16.61 4.57
N VAL A 341 -7.69 -16.13 5.80
CA VAL A 341 -6.61 -16.42 6.74
C VAL A 341 -6.69 -17.89 7.11
N ALA A 342 -5.56 -18.59 7.02
CA ALA A 342 -5.48 -20.01 7.36
C ALA A 342 -5.22 -20.19 8.85
N LYS A 343 -4.26 -19.43 9.39
CA LYS A 343 -3.87 -19.43 10.80
C LYS A 343 -3.32 -18.06 11.18
N GLU A 344 -3.32 -17.75 12.47
CA GLU A 344 -2.76 -16.49 13.01
C GLU A 344 -1.98 -16.80 14.28
N SER A 345 -0.95 -16.01 14.52
CA SER A 345 -0.29 -15.86 15.81
C SER A 345 -0.43 -14.40 16.27
N ASP A 346 0.19 -14.08 17.40
CA ASP A 346 0.19 -12.72 17.94
C ASP A 346 0.73 -11.70 16.92
N ASP A 347 1.80 -12.06 16.21
CA ASP A 347 2.56 -11.17 15.36
C ASP A 347 2.49 -11.48 13.86
N LEU A 348 1.97 -12.64 13.45
CA LEU A 348 1.95 -13.08 12.04
C LEU A 348 0.59 -13.61 11.59
N ILE A 349 0.29 -13.40 10.31
CA ILE A 349 -0.89 -13.92 9.60
C ILE A 349 -0.40 -14.94 8.57
N TYR A 350 -0.91 -16.17 8.65
CA TYR A 350 -0.60 -17.27 7.74
C TYR A 350 -1.76 -17.48 6.78
N GLN A 351 -1.45 -17.51 5.50
CA GLN A 351 -2.47 -17.47 4.46
C GLN A 351 -2.01 -18.19 3.19
N HIS A 352 -2.98 -18.43 2.31
CA HIS A 352 -2.81 -19.15 1.05
C HIS A 352 -3.23 -18.32 -0.17
N CYS A 353 -3.02 -17.01 -0.12
CA CYS A 353 -3.14 -16.11 -1.25
C CYS A 353 -1.91 -16.28 -2.15
N ASP A 354 -2.14 -16.55 -3.42
CA ASP A 354 -1.09 -16.67 -4.43
C ASP A 354 -0.24 -15.40 -4.54
N ALA A 355 1.08 -15.55 -4.44
CA ALA A 355 2.00 -14.43 -4.54
C ALA A 355 3.38 -14.87 -5.02
N GLN A 356 4.09 -13.93 -5.63
CA GLN A 356 5.48 -14.09 -6.05
C GLN A 356 6.35 -13.04 -5.37
N THR A 357 7.67 -13.24 -5.40
CA THR A 357 8.68 -12.43 -4.69
C THR A 357 8.54 -10.92 -4.87
N GLY A 358 8.11 -10.44 -6.05
CA GLY A 358 7.88 -9.00 -6.25
C GLY A 358 6.74 -8.40 -5.40
N ALA A 359 5.77 -9.21 -4.98
CA ALA A 359 4.62 -8.78 -4.18
C ALA A 359 5.00 -8.49 -2.72
N THR A 360 6.17 -8.95 -2.28
CA THR A 360 6.68 -8.74 -0.93
C THR A 360 6.71 -7.26 -0.52
N GLY A 361 6.30 -6.98 0.71
CA GLY A 361 6.07 -5.63 1.24
C GLY A 361 4.69 -5.04 0.91
N ALA A 362 3.85 -5.71 0.12
CA ALA A 362 2.49 -5.24 -0.14
C ALA A 362 1.66 -5.14 1.17
N GLY A 363 0.85 -4.09 1.28
CA GLY A 363 -0.06 -3.92 2.42
C GLY A 363 -1.22 -4.90 2.37
N VAL A 364 -1.34 -5.72 3.41
CA VAL A 364 -2.49 -6.59 3.67
C VAL A 364 -3.56 -5.78 4.38
N TYR A 365 -4.77 -5.78 3.84
CA TYR A 365 -5.87 -4.98 4.36
C TYR A 365 -7.18 -5.76 4.39
N VAL A 366 -8.07 -5.33 5.27
CA VAL A 366 -9.43 -5.85 5.38
C VAL A 366 -10.42 -4.73 5.15
N ARG A 367 -11.67 -5.10 4.85
CA ARG A 367 -12.75 -4.15 4.60
C ARG A 367 -13.87 -4.37 5.62
N LEU A 368 -13.90 -3.53 6.64
CA LEU A 368 -14.92 -3.53 7.69
C LEU A 368 -15.71 -2.22 7.68
N ARG A 369 -16.86 -2.18 8.33
CA ARG A 369 -17.66 -0.97 8.52
C ARG A 369 -17.14 -0.19 9.71
N GLN A 370 -17.17 1.13 9.62
CA GLN A 370 -17.04 1.97 10.79
C GLN A 370 -18.26 1.78 11.68
N GLU A 371 -18.09 1.72 13.00
CA GLU A 371 -19.20 1.72 13.93
C GLU A 371 -19.99 3.03 13.78
N ALA A 372 -21.30 2.93 13.63
CA ALA A 372 -22.16 4.10 13.48
C ALA A 372 -22.60 4.59 14.86
N GLY A 373 -22.40 5.87 15.15
CA GLY A 373 -22.76 6.48 16.44
C GLY A 373 -24.27 6.66 16.67
N GLN A 374 -25.14 6.26 15.74
CA GLN A 374 -26.59 6.33 15.87
C GLN A 374 -27.27 5.03 15.46
N GLU A 375 -28.31 4.67 16.23
CA GLU A 375 -29.14 3.48 16.03
C GLU A 375 -29.88 3.59 14.68
N GLY A 376 -29.45 2.79 13.70
CA GLY A 376 -30.06 2.71 12.36
C GLY A 376 -29.15 3.08 11.19
N ASP A 377 -27.99 3.72 11.41
CA ASP A 377 -27.04 4.00 10.32
C ASP A 377 -26.10 2.81 10.08
N LYS A 378 -26.04 2.35 8.83
CA LYS A 378 -25.13 1.27 8.40
C LYS A 378 -23.80 1.94 8.08
N GLY A 379 -22.95 2.13 9.10
CA GLY A 379 -21.68 2.86 9.00
C GLY A 379 -20.82 2.51 7.78
N LYS A 380 -20.00 3.46 7.33
CA LYS A 380 -19.31 3.40 6.04
C LYS A 380 -18.28 2.28 5.99
N TRP A 381 -18.19 1.60 4.85
CA TRP A 381 -17.11 0.64 4.59
C TRP A 381 -15.76 1.36 4.50
N GLN A 382 -14.80 0.91 5.30
CA GLN A 382 -13.43 1.41 5.30
C GLN A 382 -12.46 0.26 5.07
N ARG A 383 -11.40 0.53 4.31
CA ARG A 383 -10.29 -0.42 4.13
C ARG A 383 -9.11 0.11 4.93
N ARG A 384 -8.53 -0.73 5.78
CA ARG A 384 -7.35 -0.37 6.56
C ARG A 384 -6.30 -1.46 6.45
N VAL A 385 -5.05 -1.03 6.34
CA VAL A 385 -3.89 -1.92 6.32
C VAL A 385 -3.73 -2.50 7.72
N ILE A 386 -3.80 -3.82 7.84
CA ILE A 386 -3.65 -4.57 9.08
C ILE A 386 -2.40 -5.45 9.09
N GLY A 387 -1.66 -5.49 7.99
CA GLY A 387 -0.44 -6.27 7.87
C GLY A 387 0.44 -5.91 6.69
N VAL A 388 1.62 -6.49 6.67
CA VAL A 388 2.61 -6.35 5.59
C VAL A 388 2.97 -7.74 5.09
N TYR A 389 2.76 -8.03 3.80
CA TYR A 389 3.13 -9.31 3.22
C TYR A 389 4.65 -9.49 3.25
N SER A 390 5.14 -10.52 3.90
CA SER A 390 6.58 -10.79 4.12
C SER A 390 7.12 -11.79 3.11
N GLY A 391 6.37 -12.84 2.77
CA GLY A 391 6.81 -13.79 1.74
C GLY A 391 6.25 -15.18 1.93
N HIS A 392 6.86 -16.14 1.23
CA HIS A 392 6.60 -17.57 1.38
C HIS A 392 7.57 -18.15 2.41
N HIS A 393 7.06 -18.98 3.32
CA HIS A 393 7.84 -19.64 4.35
C HIS A 393 7.39 -21.09 4.56
N TRP A 394 8.37 -21.92 4.92
CA TRP A 394 8.16 -23.26 5.45
C TRP A 394 7.99 -23.18 6.96
N VAL A 395 6.93 -23.81 7.46
CA VAL A 395 6.55 -23.80 8.87
C VAL A 395 6.40 -25.24 9.33
N GLU A 396 7.17 -25.63 10.34
CA GLU A 396 6.99 -26.91 11.02
C GLU A 396 5.66 -26.91 11.79
N ALA A 397 4.87 -27.97 11.63
CA ALA A 397 3.62 -28.17 12.33
C ALA A 397 3.76 -29.26 13.42
N ALA A 398 2.73 -29.38 14.27
CA ALA A 398 2.78 -30.11 15.54
C ALA A 398 2.95 -31.62 15.37
N ASP A 399 2.67 -32.09 14.17
CA ASP A 399 2.86 -33.46 13.70
C ASP A 399 4.28 -33.71 13.16
N GLY A 400 5.18 -32.71 13.20
CA GLY A 400 6.49 -32.73 12.56
C GLY A 400 6.45 -32.51 11.04
N GLU A 401 5.26 -32.28 10.46
CA GLU A 401 5.14 -32.01 9.02
C GLU A 401 5.47 -30.55 8.69
N GLN A 402 6.34 -30.35 7.70
CA GLN A 402 6.59 -29.02 7.13
C GLN A 402 5.40 -28.58 6.25
N LYS A 403 4.78 -27.45 6.60
CA LYS A 403 3.65 -26.84 5.89
C LYS A 403 4.07 -25.48 5.30
N GLU A 404 3.72 -25.26 4.04
CA GLU A 404 4.04 -24.01 3.33
C GLU A 404 2.95 -22.95 3.54
N PHE A 405 3.36 -21.76 3.95
CA PHE A 405 2.46 -20.62 4.08
C PHE A 405 3.03 -19.38 3.40
N ASN A 406 2.12 -18.57 2.87
CA ASN A 406 2.41 -17.17 2.65
C ASN A 406 2.14 -16.41 3.96
N VAL A 407 3.10 -15.60 4.38
CA VAL A 407 3.12 -14.95 5.70
C VAL A 407 3.02 -13.44 5.52
N ALA A 408 2.26 -12.81 6.41
CA ALA A 408 2.27 -11.37 6.58
C ALA A 408 2.53 -11.00 8.04
N VAL A 409 3.31 -9.94 8.27
CA VAL A 409 3.46 -9.35 9.59
C VAL A 409 2.14 -8.69 9.98
N ARG A 410 1.59 -9.09 11.12
CA ARG A 410 0.37 -8.56 11.72
C ARG A 410 0.66 -7.21 12.38
N ILE A 411 -0.19 -6.21 12.14
CA ILE A 411 -0.13 -4.92 12.84
C ILE A 411 -0.89 -5.04 14.16
N THR A 412 -0.13 -5.28 15.22
CA THR A 412 -0.61 -5.29 16.61
C THR A 412 -0.78 -3.86 17.15
N PRO A 413 -1.43 -3.65 18.31
CA PRO A 413 -1.54 -2.31 18.93
C PRO A 413 -0.19 -1.60 19.11
N THR A 414 0.86 -2.33 19.48
CA THR A 414 2.21 -1.78 19.71
C THR A 414 2.89 -1.39 18.40
N LYS A 415 2.78 -2.23 17.36
CA LYS A 415 3.26 -1.92 16.00
C LYS A 415 2.49 -0.75 15.38
N PHE A 416 1.17 -0.69 15.59
CA PHE A 416 0.35 0.45 15.16
C PHE A 416 0.85 1.76 15.80
N ALA A 417 1.06 1.77 17.11
CA ALA A 417 1.56 2.95 17.83
C ALA A 417 2.92 3.41 17.28
N GLN A 418 3.82 2.47 16.99
CA GLN A 418 5.13 2.78 16.41
C GLN A 418 5.02 3.36 14.99
N ILE A 419 4.28 2.71 14.10
CA ILE A 419 4.10 3.17 12.72
C ILE A 419 3.38 4.54 12.70
N CYS A 420 2.34 4.71 13.51
CA CYS A 420 1.63 5.98 13.64
C CYS A 420 2.55 7.10 14.15
N HIS A 421 3.38 6.80 15.16
CA HIS A 421 4.39 7.71 15.66
C HIS A 421 5.38 8.12 14.56
N TRP A 422 5.82 7.19 13.72
CA TRP A 422 6.70 7.51 12.60
C TRP A 422 6.04 8.38 11.52
N ILE A 423 4.73 8.23 11.29
CA ILE A 423 3.97 9.01 10.30
C ILE A 423 3.70 10.44 10.80
N HIS A 424 3.31 10.58 12.07
CA HIS A 424 2.78 11.84 12.60
C HIS A 424 3.72 12.58 13.54
N GLY A 425 4.62 11.88 14.22
CA GLY A 425 5.49 12.43 15.28
C GLY A 425 4.75 12.78 16.58
N ASP A 426 3.50 13.23 16.49
CA ASP A 426 2.62 13.60 17.60
C ASP A 426 1.84 12.37 18.13
N PRO A 427 2.08 11.92 19.38
CA PRO A 427 1.39 10.77 19.96
C PRO A 427 -0.13 10.98 20.12
N ARG A 428 -0.61 12.22 20.18
CA ARG A 428 -2.06 12.52 20.28
C ARG A 428 -2.84 12.09 19.05
N ARG A 429 -2.16 11.93 17.91
CA ARG A 429 -2.74 11.45 16.65
C ARG A 429 -2.80 9.93 16.56
N CYS A 430 -2.32 9.22 17.57
CA CYS A 430 -2.20 7.76 17.60
C CYS A 430 -3.08 7.10 18.67
N THR A 431 -4.09 7.82 19.16
CA THR A 431 -5.01 7.35 20.22
C THR A 431 -6.21 6.57 19.68
N LYS A 432 -6.43 6.59 18.37
CA LYS A 432 -7.50 5.88 17.66
C LYS A 432 -6.98 5.35 16.33
N ILE A 433 -7.60 4.28 15.85
CA ILE A 433 -7.33 3.70 14.53
C ILE A 433 -8.11 4.41 13.41
#